data_AF-A0A963QVQ6-F1
#
_entry.id   AF-A0A963QVQ6-F1
#
_cell.length_a   1.000
_cell.length_b   1.000
_cell.length_c   1.000
_cell.angle_alpha   90.00
_cell.angle_beta   90.00
_cell.angle_gamma   90.00
#
_symmetry.space_group_name_H-M   'P 1'
#
loop_
_entity.id
_entity.type
_entity.pdbx_description
1 polymer ?
#
loop_
_entity_poly.entity_id
_entity_poly.type
_entity_poly.pdbx_seq_one_letter_code
_entity_poly.pdbx_strand_id
1 'polypeptide(L)'
;PRFGVMRGREFLMKDAYTFDVDREAAIRAYDNMFVAYLRTFRRLGLTAVPMQADTGPIGGDMSHEFQILASTGESAVYYDAAFEGIDFTAADLDIAELKARYAAADEKHDPARVPAGVELRSGRGIEVGHIFYFGTKYSAPMGAKVTGPDGAEVTLHMGSHGIGVSRLVGAIIEAGHDDKGIVWPESVAPFKVGLVNLRPADDACTAMAEELYAKLTGAGVETLLDDRDERAGAKFATMELIGLPWQVTVGPRGAKSGTVEIKRRAGGATEEMSLDAVTARLAG
;
A
#
# COMPACT_ATOMS: atom_id res chain seq x y z
N PRO A 1 -18.27 5.43 -14.60
CA PRO A 1 -16.80 5.46 -14.38
C PRO A 1 -16.38 6.86 -13.94
N ARG A 2 -15.66 6.97 -12.82
CA ARG A 2 -15.19 8.24 -12.23
C ARG A 2 -13.86 7.99 -11.51
N PHE A 3 -13.13 9.05 -11.14
CA PHE A 3 -11.92 8.94 -10.32
C PHE A 3 -10.81 8.02 -10.89
N GLY A 4 -10.70 7.94 -12.22
CA GLY A 4 -9.65 7.15 -12.89
C GLY A 4 -9.63 5.68 -12.46
N VAL A 5 -8.48 5.22 -11.97
CA VAL A 5 -8.25 3.83 -11.53
C VAL A 5 -9.07 3.43 -10.30
N MET A 6 -9.59 4.39 -9.53
CA MET A 6 -10.37 4.08 -8.32
C MET A 6 -11.75 3.50 -8.64
N ARG A 7 -12.38 3.95 -9.74
CA ARG A 7 -13.72 3.54 -10.17
C ARG A 7 -13.86 3.42 -11.69
N GLY A 8 -13.05 2.51 -12.23
CA GLY A 8 -13.08 2.06 -13.63
C GLY A 8 -14.22 1.07 -13.94
N ARG A 9 -14.19 0.51 -15.16
CA ARG A 9 -15.05 -0.62 -15.57
C ARG A 9 -14.24 -1.89 -15.80
N GLU A 10 -13.00 -1.72 -16.22
CA GLU A 10 -11.99 -2.76 -16.29
C GLU A 10 -10.96 -2.43 -15.21
N PHE A 11 -10.66 -3.41 -14.35
CA PHE A 11 -9.79 -3.23 -13.20
C PHE A 11 -9.10 -4.54 -12.86
N LEU A 12 -7.88 -4.45 -12.34
CA LEU A 12 -7.15 -5.60 -11.81
C LEU A 12 -7.54 -5.84 -10.36
N MET A 13 -7.91 -7.09 -10.06
CA MET A 13 -8.26 -7.56 -8.73
C MET A 13 -7.47 -8.83 -8.42
N LYS A 14 -7.01 -8.95 -7.18
CA LYS A 14 -6.63 -10.24 -6.60
C LYS A 14 -7.85 -10.76 -5.88
N ASP A 15 -8.36 -11.91 -6.27
CA ASP A 15 -9.45 -12.61 -5.62
C ASP A 15 -9.00 -14.02 -5.22
N ALA A 16 -9.10 -14.33 -3.93
CA ALA A 16 -8.77 -15.64 -3.39
C ALA A 16 -10.02 -16.28 -2.78
N TYR A 17 -10.10 -17.60 -2.78
CA TYR A 17 -11.23 -18.37 -2.26
C TYR A 17 -10.71 -19.48 -1.34
N THR A 18 -11.34 -19.64 -0.17
CA THR A 18 -11.03 -20.71 0.78
C THR A 18 -12.14 -21.75 0.79
N PHE A 19 -11.78 -22.99 1.09
CA PHE A 19 -12.68 -24.14 1.12
C PHE A 19 -12.33 -24.98 2.34
N ASP A 20 -13.27 -25.08 3.28
CA ASP A 20 -13.03 -25.67 4.58
C ASP A 20 -14.14 -26.67 4.93
N VAL A 21 -13.80 -27.72 5.68
CA VAL A 21 -14.75 -28.79 6.03
C VAL A 21 -15.78 -28.35 7.07
N ASP A 22 -15.47 -27.35 7.88
CA ASP A 22 -16.40 -26.84 8.89
C ASP A 22 -16.23 -25.33 9.07
N ARG A 23 -17.14 -24.75 9.85
CA ARG A 23 -17.11 -23.32 10.16
C ARG A 23 -15.84 -22.92 10.91
N GLU A 24 -15.36 -23.73 11.84
CA GLU A 24 -14.19 -23.37 12.66
C GLU A 24 -12.92 -23.23 11.81
N ALA A 25 -12.70 -24.18 10.90
CA ALA A 25 -11.65 -24.12 9.89
C ALA A 25 -11.80 -22.90 8.98
N ALA A 26 -13.01 -22.61 8.52
CA ALA A 26 -13.28 -21.42 7.70
C ALA A 26 -12.99 -20.11 8.43
N ILE A 27 -13.27 -20.02 9.74
CA ILE A 27 -12.92 -18.84 10.55
C ILE A 27 -11.40 -18.71 10.68
N ARG A 28 -10.65 -19.81 10.87
CA ARG A 28 -9.17 -19.75 10.86
C ARG A 28 -8.63 -19.27 9.51
N ALA A 29 -9.20 -19.73 8.40
CA ALA A 29 -8.80 -19.29 7.07
C ALA A 29 -9.11 -17.79 6.86
N TYR A 30 -10.26 -17.33 7.35
CA TYR A 30 -10.63 -15.92 7.36
C TYR A 30 -9.66 -15.05 8.16
N ASP A 31 -9.26 -15.50 9.34
CA ASP A 31 -8.32 -14.80 10.23
C ASP A 31 -6.92 -14.70 9.62
N ASN A 32 -6.47 -15.76 8.96
CA ASN A 32 -5.23 -15.74 8.19
C ASN A 32 -5.27 -14.68 7.09
N MET A 33 -6.39 -14.57 6.37
CA MET A 33 -6.56 -13.54 5.33
C MET A 33 -6.67 -12.14 5.92
N PHE A 34 -7.32 -11.98 7.07
CA PHE A 34 -7.39 -10.71 7.79
C PHE A 34 -5.98 -10.18 8.13
N VAL A 35 -5.15 -11.03 8.76
CA VAL A 35 -3.76 -10.67 9.09
C VAL A 35 -2.91 -10.46 7.84
N ALA A 36 -3.05 -11.32 6.82
CA ALA A 36 -2.34 -11.16 5.57
C ALA A 36 -2.61 -9.79 4.93
N TYR A 37 -3.85 -9.32 4.98
CA TYR A 37 -4.26 -8.04 4.38
C TYR A 37 -3.68 -6.86 5.15
N LEU A 38 -3.77 -6.87 6.48
CA LEU A 38 -3.13 -5.87 7.33
C LEU A 38 -1.63 -5.74 7.02
N ARG A 39 -0.94 -6.89 6.93
CA ARG A 39 0.49 -6.94 6.55
C ARG A 39 0.73 -6.46 5.13
N THR A 40 -0.11 -6.85 4.17
CA THR A 40 0.00 -6.40 2.77
C THR A 40 -0.08 -4.89 2.69
N PHE A 41 -1.12 -4.27 3.24
CA PHE A 41 -1.29 -2.81 3.17
C PHE A 41 -0.16 -2.08 3.92
N ARG A 42 0.26 -2.60 5.07
CA ARG A 42 1.39 -2.02 5.80
C ARG A 42 2.70 -2.07 5.02
N ARG A 43 2.97 -3.17 4.31
CA ARG A 43 4.13 -3.28 3.40
C ARG A 43 4.04 -2.35 2.20
N LEU A 44 2.85 -1.93 1.79
CA LEU A 44 2.62 -0.91 0.76
C LEU A 44 2.74 0.52 1.31
N GLY A 45 3.13 0.70 2.58
CA GLY A 45 3.25 2.01 3.22
C GLY A 45 1.91 2.61 3.65
N LEU A 46 0.85 1.79 3.72
CA LEU A 46 -0.50 2.23 4.04
C LEU A 46 -0.93 1.77 5.44
N THR A 47 -1.71 2.59 6.13
CA THR A 47 -2.44 2.18 7.32
C THR A 47 -3.89 1.90 6.93
N ALA A 48 -4.20 0.61 6.71
CA ALA A 48 -5.54 0.17 6.38
C ALA A 48 -6.30 -0.22 7.64
N VAL A 49 -7.39 0.48 7.94
CA VAL A 49 -8.24 0.19 9.09
C VAL A 49 -9.26 -0.89 8.69
N PRO A 50 -9.29 -2.05 9.38
CA PRO A 50 -10.32 -3.06 9.14
C PRO A 50 -11.63 -2.59 9.75
N MET A 51 -12.71 -2.56 8.97
CA MET A 51 -14.04 -2.13 9.40
C MET A 51 -15.03 -3.25 9.16
N GLN A 52 -15.90 -3.51 10.14
CA GLN A 52 -16.99 -4.45 9.95
C GLN A 52 -17.93 -3.90 8.86
N ALA A 53 -18.24 -4.73 7.88
CA ALA A 53 -18.99 -4.33 6.70
C ALA A 53 -20.31 -5.08 6.56
N ASP A 54 -21.14 -4.66 5.60
CA ASP A 54 -22.28 -5.47 5.17
C ASP A 54 -21.79 -6.61 4.26
N THR A 55 -22.51 -7.73 4.25
CA THR A 55 -22.17 -8.88 3.39
C THR A 55 -22.82 -8.76 2.01
N GLY A 56 -23.82 -7.89 1.86
CA GLY A 56 -24.45 -7.55 0.60
C GLY A 56 -24.88 -8.79 -0.23
N PRO A 57 -24.77 -8.74 -1.57
CA PRO A 57 -25.17 -9.86 -2.43
C PRO A 57 -24.20 -11.05 -2.35
N ILE A 58 -22.98 -10.87 -1.81
CA ILE A 58 -22.03 -11.96 -1.57
C ILE A 58 -22.53 -12.85 -0.43
N GLY A 59 -23.23 -12.28 0.56
CA GLY A 59 -23.89 -13.01 1.65
C GLY A 59 -22.93 -13.49 2.74
N GLY A 60 -23.49 -14.18 3.74
CA GLY A 60 -22.76 -14.56 4.96
C GLY A 60 -23.10 -13.69 6.16
N ASP A 61 -22.43 -13.94 7.27
CA ASP A 61 -22.60 -13.26 8.56
C ASP A 61 -21.32 -12.54 9.05
N MET A 62 -20.21 -12.64 8.30
CA MET A 62 -18.93 -12.05 8.69
C MET A 62 -18.18 -11.48 7.47
N SER A 63 -18.02 -10.16 7.45
CA SER A 63 -17.23 -9.43 6.45
C SER A 63 -16.49 -8.24 7.05
N HIS A 64 -15.32 -7.96 6.49
CA HIS A 64 -14.51 -6.79 6.83
C HIS A 64 -14.00 -6.11 5.58
N GLU A 65 -14.17 -4.80 5.52
CA GLU A 65 -13.56 -3.90 4.54
C GLU A 65 -12.28 -3.32 5.11
N PHE A 66 -11.28 -3.13 4.26
CA PHE A 66 -10.02 -2.48 4.60
C PHE A 66 -9.99 -1.09 3.97
N GLN A 67 -10.05 -0.08 4.82
CA GLN A 67 -10.20 1.32 4.42
C GLN A 67 -8.88 2.08 4.61
N ILE A 68 -8.39 2.73 3.54
CA ILE A 68 -7.29 3.69 3.62
C ILE A 68 -7.88 5.06 3.88
N LEU A 69 -7.35 5.76 4.88
CA LEU A 69 -7.78 7.11 5.21
C LEU A 69 -7.29 8.10 4.15
N ALA A 70 -8.22 8.78 3.49
CA ALA A 70 -7.94 9.78 2.48
C ALA A 70 -9.10 10.79 2.42
N SER A 71 -8.80 12.09 2.33
CA SER A 71 -9.81 13.16 2.28
C SER A 71 -10.76 13.04 1.08
N THR A 72 -10.34 12.37 0.02
CA THR A 72 -11.11 12.10 -1.21
C THR A 72 -11.88 10.78 -1.17
N GLY A 73 -11.76 9.99 -0.10
CA GLY A 73 -12.39 8.67 0.04
C GLY A 73 -13.91 8.71 -0.19
N GLU A 74 -14.50 7.64 -0.70
CA GLU A 74 -15.93 7.62 -1.05
C GLU A 74 -16.82 7.47 0.20
N SER A 75 -16.35 6.75 1.22
CA SER A 75 -17.11 6.40 2.41
C SER A 75 -16.68 7.24 3.61
N ALA A 76 -17.63 7.73 4.42
CA ALA A 76 -17.29 8.26 5.74
C ALA A 76 -16.93 7.08 6.67
N VAL A 77 -15.93 7.28 7.51
CA VAL A 77 -15.41 6.23 8.40
C VAL A 77 -15.19 6.77 9.80
N TYR A 78 -15.41 5.91 10.78
CA TYR A 78 -15.29 6.20 12.20
C TYR A 78 -14.53 5.06 12.87
N TYR A 79 -13.40 5.34 13.52
CA TYR A 79 -12.54 4.30 14.08
C TYR A 79 -11.81 4.75 15.34
N ASP A 80 -11.39 3.79 16.16
CA ASP A 80 -10.54 4.01 17.33
C ASP A 80 -9.14 4.50 16.91
N ALA A 81 -8.72 5.67 17.39
CA ALA A 81 -7.42 6.29 17.08
C ALA A 81 -6.23 5.35 17.35
N ALA A 82 -6.38 4.37 18.24
CA ALA A 82 -5.35 3.39 18.52
C ALA A 82 -4.86 2.63 17.27
N PHE A 83 -5.71 2.45 16.24
CA PHE A 83 -5.31 1.81 14.98
C PHE A 83 -4.13 2.51 14.29
N GLU A 84 -3.93 3.81 14.51
CA GLU A 84 -2.83 4.58 13.92
C GLU A 84 -1.47 4.21 14.50
N GLY A 85 -1.44 3.66 15.73
CA GLY A 85 -0.22 3.26 16.44
C GLY A 85 0.11 1.78 16.36
N ILE A 86 -0.76 0.95 15.77
CA ILE A 86 -0.56 -0.51 15.72
C ILE A 86 0.44 -0.85 14.62
N ASP A 87 1.49 -1.59 14.97
CA ASP A 87 2.36 -2.22 13.98
C ASP A 87 1.73 -3.52 13.45
N PHE A 88 1.02 -3.39 12.34
CA PHE A 88 0.43 -4.53 11.63
C PHE A 88 1.44 -5.54 11.06
N THR A 89 2.74 -5.27 11.14
CA THR A 89 3.77 -6.27 10.76
C THR A 89 4.21 -7.17 11.89
N ALA A 90 3.77 -6.91 13.13
CA ALA A 90 4.09 -7.72 14.29
C ALA A 90 3.71 -9.20 14.09
N ALA A 91 4.52 -10.09 14.68
CA ALA A 91 4.33 -11.54 14.53
C ALA A 91 3.09 -12.04 15.29
N ASP A 92 2.79 -11.41 16.42
CA ASP A 92 1.87 -11.80 17.47
C ASP A 92 0.66 -10.85 17.59
N LEU A 93 0.06 -10.48 16.45
CA LEU A 93 -1.16 -9.67 16.44
C LEU A 93 -2.31 -10.39 17.15
N ASP A 94 -2.94 -9.71 18.12
CA ASP A 94 -4.19 -10.17 18.72
C ASP A 94 -5.37 -9.87 17.77
N ILE A 95 -5.75 -10.87 16.98
CA ILE A 95 -6.83 -10.77 15.99
C ILE A 95 -8.18 -10.51 16.66
N ALA A 96 -8.40 -11.07 17.85
CA ALA A 96 -9.66 -10.89 18.57
C ALA A 96 -9.79 -9.45 19.07
N GLU A 97 -8.71 -8.89 19.60
CA GLU A 97 -8.65 -7.48 19.99
C GLU A 97 -8.86 -6.57 18.77
N LEU A 98 -8.17 -6.81 17.66
CA LEU A 98 -8.29 -6.00 16.44
C LEU A 98 -9.72 -5.96 15.89
N LYS A 99 -10.44 -7.08 15.92
CA LYS A 99 -11.84 -7.16 15.47
C LYS A 99 -12.82 -6.57 16.48
N ALA A 100 -12.47 -6.56 17.77
CA ALA A 100 -13.30 -5.99 18.83
C ALA A 100 -13.18 -4.46 18.92
N ARG A 101 -12.07 -3.89 18.45
CA ARG A 101 -11.87 -2.43 18.37
C ARG A 101 -12.91 -1.78 17.47
N TYR A 102 -13.36 -0.60 17.88
CA TYR A 102 -14.42 0.10 17.15
C TYR A 102 -13.90 0.62 15.81
N ALA A 103 -14.49 0.15 14.72
CA ALA A 103 -14.25 0.66 13.38
C ALA A 103 -15.47 0.38 12.50
N ALA A 104 -16.08 1.45 11.96
CA ALA A 104 -17.31 1.38 11.19
C ALA A 104 -17.30 2.38 10.03
N ALA A 105 -17.80 1.94 8.88
CA ALA A 105 -18.23 2.84 7.82
C ALA A 105 -19.58 3.49 8.19
N ASP A 106 -19.93 4.58 7.49
CA ASP A 106 -21.13 5.40 7.75
C ASP A 106 -22.41 4.59 8.00
N GLU A 107 -22.67 3.57 7.17
CA GLU A 107 -23.87 2.74 7.24
C GLU A 107 -23.98 1.90 8.53
N LYS A 108 -22.86 1.64 9.20
CA LYS A 108 -22.78 0.82 10.43
C LYS A 108 -22.40 1.67 11.65
N HIS A 109 -22.09 2.95 11.49
CA HIS A 109 -21.73 3.82 12.60
C HIS A 109 -22.94 4.09 13.50
N ASP A 110 -22.82 3.73 14.76
CA ASP A 110 -23.79 4.04 15.81
C ASP A 110 -23.03 4.71 16.96
N PRO A 111 -23.22 6.02 17.20
CA PRO A 111 -22.58 6.74 18.30
C PRO A 111 -22.85 6.13 19.67
N ALA A 112 -24.00 5.48 19.86
CA ALA A 112 -24.34 4.84 21.13
C ALA A 112 -23.59 3.52 21.37
N ARG A 113 -22.96 2.95 20.34
CA ARG A 113 -22.15 1.73 20.41
C ARG A 113 -20.65 1.98 20.52
N VAL A 114 -20.21 3.23 20.52
CA VAL A 114 -18.81 3.57 20.73
C VAL A 114 -18.44 3.24 22.18
N PRO A 115 -17.48 2.33 22.44
CA PRO A 115 -17.08 1.98 23.80
C PRO A 115 -16.52 3.17 24.56
N ALA A 116 -16.77 3.23 25.87
CA ALA A 116 -16.22 4.28 26.73
C ALA A 116 -14.68 4.23 26.72
N GLY A 117 -14.04 5.40 26.58
CA GLY A 117 -12.58 5.52 26.55
C GLY A 117 -11.95 5.39 25.16
N VAL A 118 -12.72 5.10 24.12
CA VAL A 118 -12.25 5.15 22.73
C VAL A 118 -12.07 6.61 22.30
N GLU A 119 -10.87 6.95 21.83
CA GLU A 119 -10.63 8.21 21.12
C GLU A 119 -11.11 8.05 19.67
N LEU A 120 -12.33 8.51 19.39
CA LEU A 120 -12.93 8.34 18.06
C LEU A 120 -12.30 9.29 17.03
N ARG A 121 -11.78 8.72 15.94
CA ARG A 121 -11.40 9.43 14.72
C ARG A 121 -12.54 9.35 13.72
N SER A 122 -12.67 10.40 12.91
CA SER A 122 -13.60 10.44 11.77
C SER A 122 -12.89 10.98 10.54
N GLY A 123 -13.29 10.49 9.37
CA GLY A 123 -12.68 10.89 8.12
C GLY A 123 -13.38 10.27 6.92
N ARG A 124 -12.66 10.21 5.81
CA ARG A 124 -13.10 9.54 4.59
C ARG A 124 -12.13 8.40 4.26
N GLY A 125 -12.70 7.31 3.73
CA GLY A 125 -12.00 6.06 3.46
C GLY A 125 -12.09 5.65 1.99
N ILE A 126 -11.01 5.05 1.49
CA ILE A 126 -10.98 4.33 0.21
C ILE A 126 -10.91 2.84 0.53
N GLU A 127 -11.93 2.08 0.11
CA GLU A 127 -11.96 0.63 0.25
C GLU A 127 -10.94 0.00 -0.70
N VAL A 128 -9.91 -0.64 -0.16
CA VAL A 128 -8.83 -1.28 -0.96
C VAL A 128 -8.87 -2.81 -0.91
N GLY A 129 -9.63 -3.39 0.01
CA GLY A 129 -9.87 -4.82 0.08
C GLY A 129 -11.09 -5.18 0.91
N HIS A 130 -11.61 -6.37 0.68
CA HIS A 130 -12.79 -6.89 1.37
C HIS A 130 -12.65 -8.41 1.52
N ILE A 131 -12.88 -8.91 2.72
CA ILE A 131 -12.92 -10.34 3.01
C ILE A 131 -14.31 -10.78 3.50
N PHE A 132 -14.76 -11.94 3.04
CA PHE A 132 -16.08 -12.49 3.33
C PHE A 132 -15.96 -13.95 3.77
N TYR A 133 -16.78 -14.33 4.74
CA TYR A 133 -17.18 -15.71 4.99
C TYR A 133 -18.67 -15.86 4.66
N PHE A 134 -19.00 -16.76 3.73
CA PHE A 134 -20.38 -16.96 3.25
C PHE A 134 -20.88 -18.40 3.43
N GLY A 135 -20.20 -19.18 4.28
CA GLY A 135 -20.61 -20.54 4.62
C GLY A 135 -20.82 -21.40 3.39
N THR A 136 -21.98 -22.03 3.29
CA THR A 136 -22.29 -22.98 2.22
C THR A 136 -23.09 -22.38 1.06
N LYS A 137 -23.13 -21.04 0.96
CA LYS A 137 -24.00 -20.32 -0.01
C LYS A 137 -23.84 -20.80 -1.45
N TYR A 138 -22.61 -21.07 -1.88
CA TYR A 138 -22.32 -21.55 -3.25
C TYR A 138 -22.14 -23.06 -3.30
N SER A 139 -21.49 -23.65 -2.31
CA SER A 139 -21.22 -25.09 -2.28
C SER A 139 -22.50 -25.93 -2.22
N ALA A 140 -23.51 -25.53 -1.45
CA ALA A 140 -24.78 -26.26 -1.35
C ALA A 140 -25.54 -26.34 -2.70
N PRO A 141 -25.85 -25.23 -3.40
CA PRO A 141 -26.55 -25.31 -4.69
C PRO A 141 -25.71 -25.91 -5.82
N MET A 142 -24.37 -25.87 -5.73
CA MET A 142 -23.48 -26.44 -6.75
C MET A 142 -23.09 -27.90 -6.48
N GLY A 143 -23.48 -28.46 -5.32
CA GLY A 143 -23.10 -29.82 -4.93
C GLY A 143 -21.61 -29.99 -4.61
N ALA A 144 -20.92 -28.94 -4.18
CA ALA A 144 -19.50 -29.01 -3.81
C ALA A 144 -19.31 -29.62 -2.42
N LYS A 145 -19.03 -30.93 -2.40
CA LYS A 145 -18.88 -31.74 -1.19
C LYS A 145 -17.56 -32.51 -1.16
N VAL A 146 -17.14 -32.90 0.03
CA VAL A 146 -15.98 -33.78 0.27
C VAL A 146 -16.33 -34.82 1.34
N THR A 147 -15.62 -35.94 1.37
CA THR A 147 -15.73 -36.93 2.45
C THR A 147 -14.99 -36.43 3.69
N GLY A 148 -15.71 -36.30 4.81
CA GLY A 148 -15.18 -35.90 6.10
C GLY A 148 -14.39 -37.02 6.79
N PRO A 149 -13.71 -36.72 7.92
CA PRO A 149 -12.94 -37.71 8.68
C PRO A 149 -13.76 -38.88 9.22
N ASP A 150 -15.07 -38.70 9.38
CA ASP A 150 -16.04 -39.71 9.81
C ASP A 150 -16.63 -40.51 8.63
N GLY A 151 -16.21 -40.24 7.40
CA GLY A 151 -16.74 -40.86 6.18
C GLY A 151 -18.04 -40.23 5.66
N ALA A 152 -18.60 -39.23 6.35
CA ALA A 152 -19.81 -38.55 5.90
C ALA A 152 -19.51 -37.53 4.79
N GLU A 153 -20.49 -37.25 3.93
CA GLU A 153 -20.38 -36.15 2.99
C GLU A 153 -20.56 -34.81 3.71
N VAL A 154 -19.61 -33.91 3.50
CA VAL A 154 -19.59 -32.57 4.08
C VAL A 154 -19.68 -31.54 2.96
N THR A 155 -20.62 -30.59 3.08
CA THR A 155 -20.73 -29.46 2.14
C THR A 155 -19.72 -28.39 2.55
N LEU A 156 -18.85 -27.98 1.62
CA LEU A 156 -17.72 -27.11 1.94
C LEU A 156 -18.18 -25.74 2.44
N HIS A 157 -17.58 -25.25 3.53
CA HIS A 157 -17.66 -23.86 3.94
C HIS A 157 -16.68 -23.02 3.13
N MET A 158 -17.10 -21.85 2.68
CA MET A 158 -16.34 -21.03 1.75
C MET A 158 -16.21 -19.57 2.19
N GLY A 159 -15.11 -18.96 1.78
CA GLY A 159 -14.84 -17.52 1.90
C GLY A 159 -14.25 -16.95 0.62
N SER A 160 -14.29 -15.63 0.47
CA SER A 160 -13.63 -14.91 -0.63
C SER A 160 -12.90 -13.68 -0.12
N HIS A 161 -11.78 -13.36 -0.75
CA HIS A 161 -10.86 -12.32 -0.28
C HIS A 161 -10.38 -11.50 -1.48
N GLY A 162 -10.91 -10.28 -1.63
CA GLY A 162 -10.63 -9.35 -2.72
C GLY A 162 -9.67 -8.22 -2.34
N ILE A 163 -8.70 -7.91 -3.20
CA ILE A 163 -7.90 -6.67 -3.14
C ILE A 163 -7.99 -5.99 -4.51
N GLY A 164 -8.37 -4.72 -4.52
CA GLY A 164 -8.39 -3.91 -5.73
C GLY A 164 -6.99 -3.45 -6.11
N VAL A 165 -6.22 -4.30 -6.80
CA VAL A 165 -4.79 -4.05 -7.12
C VAL A 165 -4.63 -2.77 -7.94
N SER A 166 -5.46 -2.56 -8.96
CA SER A 166 -5.42 -1.32 -9.75
C SER A 166 -5.89 -0.08 -8.95
N ARG A 167 -6.87 -0.25 -8.06
CA ARG A 167 -7.35 0.81 -7.15
C ARG A 167 -6.27 1.24 -6.15
N LEU A 168 -5.43 0.30 -5.69
CA LEU A 168 -4.35 0.59 -4.75
C LEU A 168 -3.39 1.66 -5.26
N VAL A 169 -3.11 1.70 -6.56
CA VAL A 169 -2.25 2.75 -7.15
C VAL A 169 -2.81 4.15 -6.86
N GLY A 170 -4.12 4.34 -7.06
CA GLY A 170 -4.80 5.60 -6.72
C GLY A 170 -4.82 5.86 -5.22
N ALA A 171 -5.15 4.85 -4.42
CA ALA A 171 -5.21 4.98 -2.96
C ALA A 171 -3.85 5.36 -2.34
N ILE A 172 -2.73 4.83 -2.88
CA ILE A 172 -1.38 5.19 -2.43
C ILE A 172 -1.06 6.65 -2.74
N ILE A 173 -1.40 7.14 -3.93
CA ILE A 173 -1.19 8.54 -4.30
C ILE A 173 -2.07 9.47 -3.44
N GLU A 174 -3.33 9.12 -3.21
CA GLU A 174 -4.23 9.89 -2.35
C GLU A 174 -3.73 9.97 -0.89
N ALA A 175 -3.09 8.90 -0.40
CA ALA A 175 -2.47 8.87 0.92
C ALA A 175 -1.08 9.55 0.96
N GLY A 176 -0.41 9.73 -0.18
CA GLY A 176 0.97 10.18 -0.28
C GLY A 176 1.21 11.13 -1.46
N HIS A 177 0.84 12.39 -1.30
CA HIS A 177 1.15 13.47 -2.24
C HIS A 177 1.31 14.82 -1.52
N ASP A 178 1.88 15.79 -2.23
CA ASP A 178 1.88 17.20 -1.85
C ASP A 178 1.66 18.09 -3.08
N ASP A 179 1.75 19.41 -2.93
CA ASP A 179 1.54 20.39 -4.00
C ASP A 179 2.49 20.21 -5.20
N LYS A 180 3.58 19.47 -5.05
CA LYS A 180 4.58 19.23 -6.10
C LYS A 180 4.36 17.91 -6.83
N GLY A 181 3.56 16.99 -6.29
CA GLY A 181 3.21 15.73 -6.91
C GLY A 181 3.23 14.55 -5.96
N ILE A 182 3.53 13.37 -6.51
CA ILE A 182 3.43 12.10 -5.78
C ILE A 182 4.55 12.00 -4.73
N VAL A 183 4.28 11.27 -3.64
CA VAL A 183 5.28 10.85 -2.65
C VAL A 183 5.11 9.34 -2.45
N TRP A 184 5.86 8.55 -3.22
CA TRP A 184 5.75 7.09 -3.14
C TRP A 184 6.34 6.52 -1.85
N PRO A 185 5.68 5.53 -1.23
CA PRO A 185 6.37 4.59 -0.36
C PRO A 185 7.45 3.82 -1.14
N GLU A 186 8.60 3.57 -0.53
CA GLU A 186 9.74 2.94 -1.22
C GLU A 186 9.41 1.58 -1.84
N SER A 187 8.53 0.80 -1.20
CA SER A 187 8.17 -0.56 -1.62
C SER A 187 7.36 -0.66 -2.91
N VAL A 188 6.84 0.46 -3.40
CA VAL A 188 5.95 0.54 -4.58
C VAL A 188 6.37 1.63 -5.57
N ALA A 189 7.45 2.35 -5.27
CA ALA A 189 7.99 3.34 -6.18
C ALA A 189 8.45 2.65 -7.48
N PRO A 190 8.23 3.25 -8.66
CA PRO A 190 8.66 2.66 -9.92
C PRO A 190 10.19 2.59 -10.06
N PHE A 191 10.90 3.46 -9.33
CA PHE A 191 12.34 3.43 -9.12
C PHE A 191 12.62 3.94 -7.69
N LYS A 192 13.62 3.39 -7.01
CA LYS A 192 14.05 3.89 -5.69
C LYS A 192 14.70 5.27 -5.81
N VAL A 193 15.45 5.50 -6.91
CA VAL A 193 16.30 6.69 -7.10
C VAL A 193 16.04 7.37 -8.45
N GLY A 194 15.85 8.69 -8.43
CA GLY A 194 15.97 9.57 -9.60
C GLY A 194 17.33 10.25 -9.63
N LEU A 195 18.21 9.84 -10.53
CA LEU A 195 19.54 10.41 -10.73
C LEU A 195 19.48 11.51 -11.81
N VAL A 196 19.79 12.75 -11.41
CA VAL A 196 19.70 13.93 -12.27
C VAL A 196 21.09 14.42 -12.65
N ASN A 197 21.40 14.40 -13.94
CA ASN A 197 22.56 15.12 -14.49
C ASN A 197 22.14 16.55 -14.85
N LEU A 198 22.63 17.55 -14.10
CA LEU A 198 22.27 18.96 -14.33
C LEU A 198 22.91 19.56 -15.59
N ARG A 199 23.93 18.93 -16.16
CA ARG A 199 24.67 19.46 -17.30
C ARG A 199 25.14 18.34 -18.22
N PRO A 200 24.25 17.74 -19.03
CA PRO A 200 24.59 16.61 -19.90
C PRO A 200 25.64 16.94 -20.99
N ALA A 201 25.76 18.22 -21.36
CA ALA A 201 26.81 18.68 -22.28
C ALA A 201 28.21 18.86 -21.63
N ASP A 202 28.35 18.55 -20.33
CA ASP A 202 29.63 18.62 -19.61
C ASP A 202 30.15 17.20 -19.34
N ASP A 203 31.27 16.85 -19.97
CA ASP A 203 31.83 15.48 -19.94
C ASP A 203 32.09 14.97 -18.52
N ALA A 204 32.50 15.85 -17.60
CA ALA A 204 32.77 15.47 -16.21
C ALA A 204 31.46 15.14 -15.45
N CYS A 205 30.40 15.93 -15.66
CA CYS A 205 29.08 15.64 -15.10
C CYS A 205 28.51 14.35 -15.67
N THR A 206 28.63 14.14 -16.98
CA THR A 206 28.13 12.93 -17.65
C THR A 206 28.87 11.68 -17.20
N ALA A 207 30.20 11.70 -17.17
CA ALA A 207 30.99 10.58 -16.68
C ALA A 207 30.67 10.24 -15.21
N MET A 208 30.52 11.25 -14.35
CA MET A 208 30.15 11.03 -12.94
C MET A 208 28.73 10.46 -12.80
N ALA A 209 27.76 10.93 -13.58
CA ALA A 209 26.40 10.42 -13.55
C ALA A 209 26.34 8.96 -14.05
N GLU A 210 27.06 8.62 -15.12
CA GLU A 210 27.15 7.25 -15.64
C GLU A 210 27.85 6.31 -14.64
N GLU A 211 28.94 6.76 -13.99
CA GLU A 211 29.62 6.00 -12.94
C GLU A 211 28.66 5.70 -11.78
N LEU A 212 27.95 6.71 -11.28
CA LEU A 212 27.04 6.55 -10.17
C LEU A 212 25.83 5.68 -10.54
N TYR A 213 25.30 5.84 -11.76
CA TYR A 213 24.26 4.97 -12.29
C TYR A 213 24.71 3.50 -12.32
N ALA A 214 25.92 3.23 -12.82
CA ALA A 214 26.49 1.88 -12.85
C ALA A 214 26.73 1.32 -11.44
N LYS A 215 27.19 2.14 -10.49
CA LYS A 215 27.38 1.73 -9.09
C LYS A 215 26.05 1.36 -8.42
N LEU A 216 25.02 2.21 -8.55
CA LEU A 216 23.70 1.96 -7.97
C LEU A 216 23.03 0.74 -8.58
N THR A 217 22.98 0.64 -9.91
CA THR A 217 22.39 -0.50 -10.60
C THR A 217 23.16 -1.79 -10.37
N GLY A 218 24.50 -1.74 -10.32
CA GLY A 218 25.36 -2.87 -9.94
C GLY A 218 25.15 -3.34 -8.50
N ALA A 219 24.66 -2.47 -7.62
CA ALA A 219 24.25 -2.80 -6.25
C ALA A 219 22.76 -3.24 -6.14
N GLY A 220 22.05 -3.38 -7.26
CA GLY A 220 20.64 -3.78 -7.29
C GLY A 220 19.65 -2.65 -7.00
N VAL A 221 20.09 -1.39 -7.01
CA VAL A 221 19.23 -0.22 -6.78
C VAL A 221 18.56 0.20 -8.09
N GLU A 222 17.23 0.10 -8.14
CA GLU A 222 16.42 0.60 -9.25
C GLU A 222 16.57 2.12 -9.39
N THR A 223 17.24 2.54 -10.45
CA THR A 223 17.64 3.94 -10.67
C THR A 223 17.12 4.43 -12.02
N LEU A 224 16.46 5.58 -12.02
CA LEU A 224 16.07 6.33 -13.21
C LEU A 224 17.10 7.43 -13.45
N LEU A 225 17.82 7.39 -14.58
CA LEU A 225 18.71 8.46 -15.00
C LEU A 225 17.96 9.50 -15.85
N ASP A 226 18.01 10.77 -15.47
CA ASP A 226 17.56 11.91 -16.27
C ASP A 226 18.76 12.63 -16.91
N ASP A 227 19.14 12.12 -18.07
CA ASP A 227 20.22 12.59 -18.94
C ASP A 227 19.75 13.54 -20.05
N ARG A 228 18.45 13.88 -20.09
CA ARG A 228 17.85 14.75 -21.12
C ARG A 228 18.55 16.11 -21.20
N ASP A 229 18.62 16.68 -22.40
CA ASP A 229 19.10 18.06 -22.59
C ASP A 229 18.02 19.09 -22.20
N GLU A 230 17.78 19.21 -20.89
CA GLU A 230 16.75 20.05 -20.30
C GLU A 230 17.32 20.92 -19.18
N ARG A 231 16.65 22.05 -18.93
CA ARG A 231 17.05 22.95 -17.83
C ARG A 231 16.86 22.28 -16.48
N ALA A 232 17.73 22.58 -15.52
CA ALA A 232 17.67 22.07 -14.15
C ALA A 232 16.26 22.13 -13.52
N GLY A 233 15.57 23.27 -13.66
CA GLY A 233 14.21 23.44 -13.13
C GLY A 233 13.18 22.47 -13.73
N ALA A 234 13.29 22.14 -15.03
CA ALA A 234 12.39 21.20 -15.69
C ALA A 234 12.65 19.75 -15.21
N LYS A 235 13.92 19.39 -15.02
CA LYS A 235 14.31 18.09 -14.45
C LYS A 235 13.80 17.94 -13.02
N PHE A 236 14.02 18.95 -12.18
CA PHE A 236 13.52 18.93 -10.79
C PHE A 236 12.01 18.88 -10.73
N ALA A 237 11.29 19.67 -11.53
CA ALA A 237 9.82 19.60 -11.58
C ALA A 237 9.33 18.21 -11.98
N THR A 238 10.01 17.55 -12.93
CA THR A 238 9.69 16.17 -13.32
C THR A 238 9.91 15.20 -12.16
N MET A 239 11.07 15.25 -11.51
CA MET A 239 11.42 14.35 -10.40
C MET A 239 10.51 14.52 -9.18
N GLU A 240 10.15 15.77 -8.85
CA GLU A 240 9.20 16.06 -7.78
C GLU A 240 7.79 15.55 -8.11
N LEU A 241 7.36 15.70 -9.37
CA LEU A 241 6.04 15.26 -9.84
C LEU A 241 5.89 13.74 -9.81
N ILE A 242 6.86 12.99 -10.36
CA ILE A 242 6.80 11.53 -10.42
C ILE A 242 7.06 10.88 -9.05
N GLY A 243 7.66 11.60 -8.11
CA GLY A 243 7.62 11.27 -6.69
C GLY A 243 8.57 10.16 -6.22
N LEU A 244 9.69 9.93 -6.91
CA LEU A 244 10.65 8.89 -6.52
C LEU A 244 11.19 9.15 -5.10
N PRO A 245 11.38 8.11 -4.25
CA PRO A 245 11.74 8.31 -2.85
C PRO A 245 13.03 9.10 -2.63
N TRP A 246 14.02 8.87 -3.48
CA TRP A 246 15.31 9.54 -3.44
C TRP A 246 15.61 10.23 -4.76
N GLN A 247 16.10 11.46 -4.68
CA GLN A 247 16.67 12.18 -5.83
C GLN A 247 18.16 12.40 -5.55
N VAL A 248 19.01 12.04 -6.51
CA VAL A 248 20.45 12.30 -6.43
C VAL A 248 20.83 13.21 -7.58
N THR A 249 21.57 14.28 -7.30
CA THR A 249 21.87 15.34 -8.27
C THR A 249 23.36 15.45 -8.49
N VAL A 250 23.78 15.28 -9.75
CA VAL A 250 25.14 15.53 -10.23
C VAL A 250 25.17 16.89 -10.90
N GLY A 251 26.06 17.76 -10.44
CA GLY A 251 26.25 19.09 -11.02
C GLY A 251 27.73 19.48 -11.12
N PRO A 252 28.06 20.58 -11.83
CA PRO A 252 29.46 20.92 -12.14
C PRO A 252 30.35 21.18 -10.93
N ARG A 253 29.78 21.56 -9.79
CA ARG A 253 30.52 21.73 -8.53
C ARG A 253 30.87 20.37 -7.94
N GLY A 254 29.86 19.51 -7.80
CA GLY A 254 30.00 18.14 -7.31
C GLY A 254 30.95 17.29 -8.16
N ALA A 255 30.88 17.43 -9.48
CA ALA A 255 31.79 16.77 -10.43
C ALA A 255 33.27 17.09 -10.19
N LYS A 256 33.58 18.29 -9.67
CA LYS A 256 34.95 18.69 -9.31
C LYS A 256 35.37 18.21 -7.93
N SER A 257 34.44 18.16 -6.97
CA SER A 257 34.70 17.77 -5.58
C SER A 257 34.50 16.27 -5.30
N GLY A 258 33.98 15.50 -6.25
CA GLY A 258 33.65 14.08 -6.03
C GLY A 258 32.39 13.87 -5.18
N THR A 259 31.51 14.87 -5.13
CA THR A 259 30.30 14.86 -4.27
C THR A 259 29.03 15.04 -5.08
N VAL A 260 27.91 14.56 -4.52
CA VAL A 260 26.56 14.71 -5.06
C VAL A 260 25.61 15.18 -3.97
N GLU A 261 24.52 15.84 -4.37
CA GLU A 261 23.42 16.17 -3.47
C GLU A 261 22.39 15.04 -3.48
N ILE A 262 22.04 14.50 -2.32
CA ILE A 262 20.95 13.54 -2.15
C ILE A 262 19.79 14.23 -1.43
N LYS A 263 18.58 14.03 -1.95
CA LYS A 263 17.32 14.55 -1.39
C LYS A 263 16.34 13.42 -1.16
N ARG A 264 15.72 13.40 0.03
CA ARG A 264 14.56 12.55 0.31
C ARG A 264 13.29 13.27 -0.16
N ARG A 265 12.49 12.64 -1.02
CA ARG A 265 11.24 13.23 -1.53
C ARG A 265 10.23 13.50 -0.42
N ALA A 266 10.12 12.57 0.52
CA ALA A 266 9.36 12.75 1.75
C ALA A 266 10.09 13.73 2.68
N GLY A 267 9.43 14.80 3.09
CA GLY A 267 9.97 15.83 4.00
C GLY A 267 11.03 16.76 3.38
N GLY A 268 11.60 16.42 2.22
CA GLY A 268 12.49 17.30 1.46
C GLY A 268 13.89 17.48 2.03
N ALA A 269 14.33 16.61 2.95
CA ALA A 269 15.67 16.69 3.54
C ALA A 269 16.76 16.47 2.49
N THR A 270 17.82 17.29 2.54
CA THR A 270 18.95 17.27 1.58
C THR A 270 20.29 17.14 2.30
N GLU A 271 21.23 16.43 1.69
CA GLU A 271 22.60 16.26 2.18
C GLU A 271 23.59 16.20 1.01
N GLU A 272 24.83 16.66 1.22
CA GLU A 272 25.92 16.47 0.26
C GLU A 272 26.81 15.30 0.71
N MET A 273 27.12 14.38 -0.20
CA MET A 273 27.84 13.15 0.12
C MET A 273 28.74 12.69 -1.04
N SER A 274 29.73 11.83 -0.74
CA SER A 274 30.52 11.16 -1.79
C SER A 274 29.69 10.09 -2.51
N LEU A 275 30.10 9.73 -3.74
CA LEU A 275 29.44 8.67 -4.53
C LEU A 275 29.35 7.35 -3.78
N ASP A 276 30.42 6.95 -3.09
CA ASP A 276 30.47 5.69 -2.37
C ASP A 276 29.54 5.71 -1.14
N ALA A 277 29.45 6.85 -0.45
CA ALA A 277 28.55 6.98 0.70
C ALA A 277 27.07 6.98 0.28
N VAL A 278 26.73 7.62 -0.86
CA VAL A 278 25.38 7.56 -1.43
C VAL A 278 25.03 6.14 -1.86
N THR A 279 25.95 5.45 -2.54
CA THR A 279 25.73 4.06 -2.97
C THR A 279 25.50 3.15 -1.78
N ALA A 280 26.34 3.25 -0.75
CA ALA A 280 26.21 2.45 0.48
C ALA A 280 24.88 2.72 1.20
N ARG A 281 24.43 3.97 1.25
CA ARG A 281 23.15 4.35 1.87
C ARG A 281 21.95 3.80 1.10
N LEU A 282 21.98 3.82 -0.22
CA LEU A 282 20.84 3.44 -1.06
C LEU A 282 20.78 1.95 -1.40
N ALA A 283 21.89 1.23 -1.25
CA ALA A 283 21.95 -0.23 -1.40
C ALA A 283 21.46 -1.00 -0.16
N GLY A 284 21.43 -0.35 1.01
CA GLY A 284 20.78 -0.86 2.22
C GLY A 284 19.26 -0.75 2.18
#